data_AF-A0A1G1XRF2-F1
#
_entry.id   AF-A0A1G1XRF2-F1
#
_cell.length_a   1.000
_cell.length_b   1.000
_cell.length_c   1.000
_cell.angle_alpha   90.00
_cell.angle_beta   90.00
_cell.angle_gamma   90.00
#
_symmetry.space_group_name_H-M   'P 1'
#
loop_
_entity.id
_entity.type
_entity.pdbx_description
1 polymer ?
#
loop_
_entity_poly.entity_id
_entity_poly.type
_entity_poly.pdbx_seq_one_letter_code
_entity_poly.pdbx_strand_id
1 'polypeptide(L)'
;MKNSKAIRLDQALQAWEDVCLMMEANYKQAQFENRLKAPDDFYEYAPEFRKFLINSFGQNFDPKFICEKTDGSAAIDMVNSFPICIHSWINNSRRVYHLPSALQRMFLATSFKKIRFSDLRLPFSSFVITLDRPIEFPPYQKNDCLLIANINYYGVDTLATLLIDRDIQLNCIFSPEARERIRWGINRQHWDKITKVVKDKFGGQILSNKFAMPIVPILHKKEELNIGTIWEYQNRKEADIYKYKFKDFTSTVSSIFHILIGLCFYLQNLPPKIYQEATERKKPRLAGSGPKKLISEESEIFNISSESLLSREEQLVLEFFDEKEKTDAKVSPHFRTGYWRRPPGTGHDPEQMKTIWVKPTIVNAKLILEGIPRASKNILT
;
A
#
# COMPACT_ATOMS: atom_id res chain seq x y z
N MET A 1 -1.76 25.90 9.74
CA MET A 1 -2.12 24.49 9.99
C MET A 1 -0.94 23.61 9.64
N LYS A 2 -0.49 22.70 10.53
CA LYS A 2 0.54 21.72 10.16
C LYS A 2 -0.02 20.82 9.06
N ASN A 3 0.80 20.55 8.05
CA ASN A 3 0.40 19.80 6.86
C ASN A 3 0.07 18.35 7.25
N SER A 4 -1.22 17.97 7.25
CA SER A 4 -1.71 16.70 7.82
C SER A 4 -1.06 15.45 7.23
N LYS A 5 -0.54 15.55 6.00
CA LYS A 5 0.06 14.44 5.26
C LYS A 5 1.48 14.09 5.74
N ALA A 6 2.32 15.09 6.01
CA ALA A 6 3.67 14.87 6.56
C ALA A 6 3.61 14.31 7.99
N ILE A 7 2.53 14.60 8.71
CA ILE A 7 2.27 14.08 10.05
C ILE A 7 2.18 12.54 10.02
N ARG A 8 1.68 11.93 8.95
CA ARG A 8 1.50 10.46 8.88
C ARG A 8 2.82 9.69 8.90
N LEU A 9 3.85 10.16 8.19
CA LEU A 9 5.17 9.50 8.19
C LEU A 9 5.89 9.70 9.52
N ASP A 10 5.72 10.85 10.16
CA ASP A 10 6.27 11.11 11.50
C ASP A 10 5.61 10.22 12.55
N GLN A 11 4.29 10.02 12.46
CA GLN A 11 3.55 9.06 13.27
C GLN A 11 4.02 7.62 13.01
N ALA A 12 4.25 7.24 11.74
CA ALA A 12 4.80 5.93 11.39
C ALA A 12 6.18 5.71 11.99
N LEU A 13 7.04 6.73 11.92
CA LEU A 13 8.36 6.70 12.53
C LEU A 13 8.29 6.56 14.05
N GLN A 14 7.39 7.29 14.69
CA GLN A 14 7.16 7.19 16.12
C GLN A 14 6.62 5.82 16.55
N ALA A 15 5.70 5.25 15.75
CA ALA A 15 5.19 3.91 15.99
C ALA A 15 6.28 2.84 15.81
N TRP A 16 7.17 3.00 14.81
CA TRP A 16 8.34 2.13 14.65
C TRP A 16 9.29 2.24 15.85
N GLU A 17 9.56 3.45 16.35
CA GLU A 17 10.37 3.67 17.57
C GLU A 17 9.74 2.99 18.80
N ASP A 18 8.42 3.07 18.94
CA ASP A 18 7.67 2.42 20.01
C ASP A 18 7.72 0.88 19.91
N VAL A 19 7.68 0.32 18.69
CA VAL A 19 7.90 -1.11 18.45
C VAL A 19 9.33 -1.52 18.84
N CYS A 20 10.35 -0.76 18.45
CA CYS A 20 11.73 -1.02 18.84
C CYS A 20 11.91 -1.00 20.37
N LEU A 21 11.29 -0.04 21.07
CA LEU A 21 11.31 0.01 22.54
C LEU A 21 10.64 -1.22 23.18
N MET A 22 9.56 -1.71 22.58
CA MET A 22 8.89 -2.94 23.03
C MET A 22 9.75 -4.19 22.80
N MET A 23 10.45 -4.25 21.67
CA MET A 23 11.39 -5.34 21.38
C MET A 23 12.57 -5.32 22.35
N GLU A 24 13.13 -4.14 22.66
CA GLU A 24 14.16 -3.95 23.69
C GLU A 24 13.70 -4.50 25.05
N ALA A 25 12.48 -4.14 25.47
CA ALA A 25 11.91 -4.60 26.73
C ALA A 25 11.76 -6.14 26.77
N ASN A 26 11.19 -6.73 25.73
CA ASN A 26 10.99 -8.18 25.63
C ASN A 26 12.33 -8.93 25.62
N TYR A 27 13.31 -8.42 24.89
CA TYR A 27 14.64 -9.02 24.82
C TYR A 27 15.35 -9.00 26.17
N LYS A 28 15.41 -7.83 26.83
CA LYS A 28 16.06 -7.69 28.14
C LYS A 28 15.35 -8.52 29.23
N GLN A 29 14.03 -8.66 29.15
CA GLN A 29 13.29 -9.58 30.01
C GLN A 29 13.71 -11.05 29.76
N ALA A 30 13.75 -11.48 28.49
CA ALA A 30 14.13 -12.84 28.14
C ALA A 30 15.58 -13.16 28.55
N GLN A 31 16.50 -12.19 28.44
CA GLN A 31 17.86 -12.31 28.97
C GLN A 31 17.87 -12.47 30.49
N PHE A 32 17.14 -11.64 31.23
CA PHE A 32 17.02 -11.73 32.69
C PHE A 32 16.53 -13.11 33.14
N GLU A 33 15.61 -13.70 32.38
CA GLU A 33 15.05 -15.03 32.65
C GLU A 33 15.92 -16.19 32.12
N ASN A 34 17.14 -15.91 31.63
CA ASN A 34 18.07 -16.88 31.03
C ASN A 34 17.48 -17.66 29.84
N ARG A 35 16.54 -17.05 29.10
CA ARG A 35 15.85 -17.67 27.96
C ARG A 35 16.52 -17.43 26.60
N LEU A 36 17.51 -16.53 26.50
CA LEU A 36 18.19 -16.19 25.24
C LEU A 36 19.71 -16.07 25.40
N LYS A 37 20.47 -16.39 24.34
CA LYS A 37 21.96 -16.40 24.29
C LYS A 37 22.59 -15.25 23.43
N ALA A 38 21.81 -14.24 23.04
CA ALA A 38 22.13 -13.07 22.17
C ALA A 38 22.37 -13.38 20.66
N PRO A 39 22.25 -12.41 19.69
CA PRO A 39 21.87 -10.98 19.76
C PRO A 39 20.84 -10.51 18.68
N ASP A 40 20.42 -9.24 18.75
CA ASP A 40 20.44 -8.27 17.64
C ASP A 40 20.07 -6.89 18.18
N ASP A 41 21.08 -6.04 18.41
CA ASP A 41 20.96 -4.78 19.18
C ASP A 41 20.40 -3.62 18.35
N PHE A 42 19.77 -3.89 17.20
CA PHE A 42 19.29 -2.83 16.30
C PHE A 42 18.30 -1.88 17.01
N TYR A 43 17.52 -2.39 17.97
CA TYR A 43 16.60 -1.59 18.77
C TYR A 43 17.34 -0.58 19.67
N GLU A 44 18.61 -0.83 20.05
CA GLU A 44 19.41 0.11 20.84
C GLU A 44 19.75 1.38 20.04
N TYR A 45 19.87 1.25 18.72
CA TYR A 45 20.13 2.37 17.82
C TYR A 45 18.85 3.13 17.41
N ALA A 46 17.65 2.63 17.72
CA ALA A 46 16.40 3.29 17.35
C ALA A 46 16.33 4.78 17.77
N PRO A 47 16.79 5.21 18.97
CA PRO A 47 16.81 6.62 19.36
C PRO A 47 17.71 7.50 18.48
N GLU A 48 18.73 6.94 17.84
CA GLU A 48 19.64 7.66 16.94
C GLU A 48 19.06 7.80 15.53
N PHE A 49 18.04 7.01 15.18
CA PHE A 49 17.59 6.86 13.80
C PHE A 49 17.09 8.18 13.20
N ARG A 50 16.36 9.00 13.96
CA ARG A 50 15.96 10.35 13.52
C ARG A 50 17.16 11.23 13.18
N LYS A 51 18.20 11.21 14.01
CA LYS A 51 19.43 11.97 13.79
C LYS A 51 20.15 11.46 12.56
N PHE A 52 20.17 10.14 12.34
CA PHE A 52 20.68 9.54 11.12
C PHE A 52 19.92 10.04 9.90
N LEU A 53 18.59 9.93 9.86
CA LEU A 53 17.76 10.38 8.71
C LEU A 53 17.97 11.86 8.35
N ILE A 54 18.23 12.72 9.34
CA ILE A 54 18.52 14.13 9.12
C ILE A 54 19.88 14.32 8.43
N ASN A 55 20.87 13.49 8.76
CA ASN A 55 22.25 13.62 8.30
C ASN A 55 22.61 12.68 7.14
N SER A 56 21.74 11.73 6.80
CA SER A 56 22.01 10.66 5.83
C SER A 56 21.81 11.09 4.37
N PHE A 57 21.64 12.39 4.10
CA PHE A 57 21.37 12.86 2.75
C PHE A 57 22.55 12.57 1.82
N GLY A 58 22.31 11.82 0.74
CA GLY A 58 23.34 11.35 -0.19
C GLY A 58 24.19 10.20 0.34
N GLN A 59 23.87 9.65 1.51
CA GLN A 59 24.58 8.53 2.12
C GLN A 59 23.85 7.21 1.88
N ASN A 60 24.58 6.10 1.96
CA ASN A 60 23.99 4.77 1.97
C ASN A 60 23.25 4.53 3.29
N PHE A 61 22.27 3.62 3.26
CA PHE A 61 21.57 3.21 4.47
C PHE A 61 22.54 2.50 5.42
N ASP A 62 22.49 2.84 6.71
CA ASP A 62 23.30 2.19 7.74
C ASP A 62 22.56 0.94 8.27
N PRO A 63 23.09 -0.27 8.06
CA PRO A 63 22.40 -1.50 8.43
C PRO A 63 22.23 -1.68 9.94
N LYS A 64 22.88 -0.87 10.80
CA LYS A 64 22.68 -0.97 12.26
C LYS A 64 21.25 -0.73 12.73
N PHE A 65 20.41 -0.10 11.90
CA PHE A 65 19.01 0.19 12.20
C PHE A 65 18.04 -0.94 11.84
N ILE A 66 18.55 -2.08 11.35
CA ILE A 66 17.75 -3.25 11.00
C ILE A 66 18.34 -4.51 11.64
N CYS A 67 17.50 -5.52 11.83
CA CYS A 67 17.91 -6.86 12.22
C CYS A 67 18.76 -7.49 11.09
N GLU A 68 19.80 -8.27 11.40
CA GLU A 68 20.63 -8.90 10.35
C GLU A 68 19.92 -10.04 9.64
N LYS A 69 18.92 -10.65 10.30
CA LYS A 69 18.20 -11.82 9.79
C LYS A 69 16.71 -11.55 9.74
N THR A 70 16.08 -11.99 8.65
CA THR A 70 14.64 -12.18 8.60
C THR A 70 14.34 -13.65 8.88
N ASP A 71 13.41 -13.89 9.81
CA ASP A 71 12.81 -15.21 10.04
C ASP A 71 11.53 -15.40 9.20
N GLY A 72 11.23 -14.45 8.30
CA GLY A 72 10.00 -14.38 7.53
C GLY A 72 8.78 -13.92 8.35
N SER A 73 8.97 -13.47 9.59
CA SER A 73 7.88 -12.91 10.37
C SER A 73 7.53 -11.49 9.87
N ALA A 74 6.23 -11.22 9.76
CA ALA A 74 5.74 -9.89 9.35
C ALA A 74 6.22 -8.77 10.30
N ALA A 75 6.44 -9.10 11.58
CA ALA A 75 6.98 -8.18 12.58
C ALA A 75 8.39 -7.72 12.20
N ILE A 76 9.29 -8.66 11.95
CA ILE A 76 10.67 -8.37 11.54
C ILE A 76 10.70 -7.69 10.17
N ASP A 77 9.86 -8.13 9.23
CA ASP A 77 9.78 -7.48 7.92
C ASP A 77 9.36 -6.01 8.02
N MET A 78 8.42 -5.65 8.89
CA MET A 78 8.06 -4.25 9.11
C MET A 78 9.22 -3.48 9.74
N VAL A 79 9.80 -4.03 10.81
CA VAL A 79 10.88 -3.41 11.56
C VAL A 79 12.08 -3.12 10.67
N ASN A 80 12.37 -4.00 9.71
CA ASN A 80 13.49 -3.83 8.79
C ASN A 80 13.14 -3.00 7.56
N SER A 81 11.97 -3.21 6.95
CA SER A 81 11.61 -2.51 5.71
C SER A 81 11.33 -1.03 5.94
N PHE A 82 10.68 -0.65 7.05
CA PHE A 82 10.34 0.73 7.34
C PHE A 82 11.56 1.69 7.34
N PRO A 83 12.63 1.45 8.11
CA PRO A 83 13.77 2.34 8.15
C PRO A 83 14.48 2.44 6.78
N ILE A 84 14.55 1.36 6.01
CA ILE A 84 15.11 1.36 4.65
C ILE A 84 14.24 2.22 3.71
N CYS A 85 12.93 2.04 3.73
CA CYS A 85 12.00 2.76 2.86
C CYS A 85 11.96 4.27 3.18
N ILE A 86 11.92 4.65 4.46
CA ILE A 86 11.88 6.06 4.85
C ILE A 86 13.21 6.75 4.54
N HIS A 87 14.34 6.07 4.75
CA HIS A 87 15.66 6.56 4.33
C HIS A 87 15.71 6.75 2.81
N SER A 88 15.22 5.77 2.03
CA SER A 88 15.14 5.87 0.57
C SER A 88 14.29 7.06 0.14
N TRP A 89 13.15 7.30 0.79
CA TRP A 89 12.27 8.43 0.49
C TRP A 89 12.94 9.79 0.74
N ILE A 90 13.59 9.94 1.91
CA ILE A 90 14.31 11.15 2.30
C ILE A 90 15.43 11.50 1.33
N ASN A 91 16.09 10.48 0.78
CA ASN A 91 17.24 10.62 -0.12
C ASN A 91 16.88 10.78 -1.60
N ASN A 92 15.70 10.31 -2.04
CA ASN A 92 15.39 10.26 -3.47
C ASN A 92 14.42 11.34 -3.95
N SER A 93 13.35 11.63 -3.22
CA SER A 93 12.31 12.52 -3.73
C SER A 93 11.62 13.40 -2.68
N ARG A 94 11.43 12.90 -1.45
CA ARG A 94 10.54 13.49 -0.44
C ARG A 94 9.14 13.84 -0.98
N ARG A 95 8.75 13.30 -2.14
CA ARG A 95 7.50 13.66 -2.81
C ARG A 95 6.34 12.93 -2.17
N VAL A 96 5.24 13.67 -2.04
CA VAL A 96 3.95 13.16 -1.61
C VAL A 96 2.95 13.47 -2.71
N TYR A 97 2.39 12.44 -3.33
CA TYR A 97 1.29 12.54 -4.26
C TYR A 97 -0.01 12.38 -3.49
N HIS A 98 -0.89 13.36 -3.61
CA HIS A 98 -2.23 13.22 -3.06
C HIS A 98 -3.20 12.80 -4.15
N LEU A 99 -3.94 11.73 -3.86
CA LEU A 99 -4.90 11.12 -4.77
C LEU A 99 -6.32 11.35 -4.24
N PRO A 100 -7.09 12.27 -4.86
CA PRO A 100 -8.46 12.51 -4.48
C PRO A 100 -9.35 11.29 -4.74
N SER A 101 -10.44 11.20 -3.98
CA SER A 101 -11.37 10.05 -4.08
C SER A 101 -11.85 9.78 -5.50
N ALA A 102 -12.13 10.80 -6.30
CA ALA A 102 -12.63 10.62 -7.67
C ALA A 102 -11.58 9.93 -8.56
N LEU A 103 -10.33 10.38 -8.49
CA LEU A 103 -9.24 9.84 -9.27
C LEU A 103 -8.82 8.44 -8.78
N GLN A 104 -8.87 8.21 -7.46
CA GLN A 104 -8.66 6.89 -6.88
C GLN A 104 -9.66 5.87 -7.45
N ARG A 105 -10.96 6.19 -7.48
CA ARG A 105 -11.98 5.30 -8.07
C ARG A 105 -11.72 5.03 -9.55
N MET A 106 -11.31 6.04 -10.31
CA MET A 106 -10.97 5.88 -11.72
C MET A 106 -9.78 4.90 -11.91
N PHE A 107 -8.75 4.99 -11.06
CA PHE A 107 -7.61 4.07 -11.11
C PHE A 107 -8.04 2.65 -10.75
N LEU A 108 -8.88 2.47 -9.72
CA LEU A 108 -9.41 1.17 -9.32
C LEU A 108 -10.32 0.52 -10.37
N ALA A 109 -11.02 1.34 -11.18
CA ALA A 109 -11.88 0.86 -12.26
C ALA A 109 -11.11 0.49 -13.55
N THR A 110 -9.89 0.99 -13.72
CA THR A 110 -9.10 0.80 -14.95
C THR A 110 -8.56 -0.63 -15.05
N SER A 111 -8.78 -1.32 -16.18
CA SER A 111 -8.25 -2.66 -16.42
C SER A 111 -6.80 -2.63 -16.92
N PHE A 112 -5.86 -3.20 -16.15
CA PHE A 112 -4.43 -3.29 -16.51
C PHE A 112 -3.96 -4.67 -17.01
N LYS A 113 -4.86 -5.49 -17.55
CA LYS A 113 -4.60 -6.90 -17.94
C LYS A 113 -3.39 -7.14 -18.83
N LYS A 114 -3.00 -6.16 -19.65
CA LYS A 114 -1.89 -6.29 -20.62
C LYS A 114 -0.64 -5.53 -20.21
N ILE A 115 -0.63 -4.88 -19.05
CA ILE A 115 0.48 -4.06 -18.59
C ILE A 115 1.51 -4.96 -17.91
N ARG A 116 2.78 -4.78 -18.27
CA ARG A 116 3.93 -5.39 -17.60
C ARG A 116 4.54 -4.40 -16.62
N PHE A 117 5.23 -4.89 -15.61
CA PHE A 117 5.92 -4.02 -14.67
C PHE A 117 7.00 -3.16 -15.35
N SER A 118 7.65 -3.69 -16.40
CA SER A 118 8.62 -2.97 -17.24
C SER A 118 8.03 -1.77 -17.98
N ASP A 119 6.72 -1.73 -18.18
CA ASP A 119 6.04 -0.60 -18.85
C ASP A 119 5.87 0.58 -17.90
N LEU A 120 6.04 0.36 -16.59
CA LEU A 120 5.87 1.39 -15.57
C LEU A 120 7.16 2.20 -15.41
N ARG A 121 7.07 3.50 -15.68
CA ARG A 121 8.09 4.47 -15.28
C ARG A 121 7.66 5.13 -13.99
N LEU A 122 8.23 4.66 -12.89
CA LEU A 122 8.02 5.27 -11.58
C LEU A 122 8.58 6.71 -11.60
N PRO A 123 7.88 7.70 -11.03
CA PRO A 123 8.34 9.08 -11.03
C PRO A 123 9.64 9.24 -10.22
N PHE A 124 9.81 8.43 -9.19
CA PHE A 124 11.01 8.35 -8.36
C PHE A 124 11.23 6.91 -7.89
N SER A 125 12.43 6.61 -7.42
CA SER A 125 12.73 5.34 -6.75
C SER A 125 12.03 5.20 -5.40
N SER A 126 11.63 6.29 -4.75
CA SER A 126 10.81 6.25 -3.55
C SER A 126 9.93 7.49 -3.46
N PHE A 127 8.65 7.33 -3.11
CA PHE A 127 7.65 8.41 -3.02
C PHE A 127 6.45 7.95 -2.17
N VAL A 128 5.63 8.90 -1.74
CA VAL A 128 4.43 8.62 -0.93
C VAL A 128 3.18 8.92 -1.73
N ILE A 129 2.14 8.11 -1.56
CA ILE A 129 0.79 8.34 -2.06
C ILE A 129 -0.14 8.49 -0.85
N THR A 130 -0.90 9.58 -0.78
CA THR A 130 -1.95 9.78 0.23
C THR A 130 -3.31 9.70 -0.44
N LEU A 131 -4.27 9.07 0.23
CA LEU A 131 -5.58 8.72 -0.31
C LEU A 131 -6.68 9.43 0.49
N ASP A 132 -7.69 9.96 -0.19
CA ASP A 132 -8.91 10.40 0.51
C ASP A 132 -9.69 9.21 1.09
N ARG A 133 -9.71 8.09 0.34
CA ARG A 133 -10.38 6.87 0.77
C ARG A 133 -9.33 5.83 1.14
N PRO A 134 -9.27 5.42 2.41
CA PRO A 134 -8.30 4.42 2.83
C PRO A 134 -8.56 3.08 2.13
N ILE A 135 -7.50 2.35 1.84
CA ILE A 135 -7.59 0.95 1.44
C ILE A 135 -7.78 0.13 2.72
N GLU A 136 -8.85 -0.66 2.76
CA GLU A 136 -9.09 -1.57 3.89
C GLU A 136 -8.14 -2.76 3.77
N PHE A 137 -7.35 -3.00 4.82
CA PHE A 137 -6.52 -4.18 4.98
C PHE A 137 -7.07 -5.02 6.15
N PRO A 138 -7.67 -6.19 5.86
CA PRO A 138 -8.41 -6.90 6.89
C PRO A 138 -7.59 -7.45 8.07
N PRO A 139 -8.23 -7.54 9.25
CA PRO A 139 -9.67 -7.36 9.43
C PRO A 139 -10.18 -5.93 9.66
N TYR A 140 -9.34 -4.94 10.02
CA TYR A 140 -9.85 -3.61 10.44
C TYR A 140 -8.95 -2.41 10.15
N GLN A 141 -7.86 -2.56 9.40
CA GLN A 141 -6.93 -1.45 9.18
C GLN A 141 -7.36 -0.60 7.98
N LYS A 142 -7.34 0.71 8.16
CA LYS A 142 -7.70 1.68 7.13
C LYS A 142 -6.45 2.42 6.71
N ASN A 143 -5.87 2.08 5.56
CA ASN A 143 -4.58 2.62 5.14
C ASN A 143 -4.78 3.77 4.16
N ASP A 144 -4.50 5.00 4.60
CA ASP A 144 -4.64 6.22 3.79
C ASP A 144 -3.31 6.75 3.24
N CYS A 145 -2.21 6.09 3.56
CA CYS A 145 -0.87 6.50 3.17
C CYS A 145 -0.04 5.29 2.76
N LEU A 146 0.51 5.36 1.54
CA LEU A 146 1.32 4.33 0.91
C LEU A 146 2.73 4.88 0.70
N LEU A 147 3.73 4.29 1.35
CA LEU A 147 5.13 4.59 1.03
C LEU A 147 5.65 3.55 0.03
N ILE A 148 5.91 3.98 -1.20
CA ILE A 148 6.43 3.15 -2.28
C ILE A 148 7.93 3.36 -2.39
N ALA A 149 8.71 2.29 -2.37
CA ALA A 149 10.16 2.37 -2.49
C ALA A 149 10.75 1.16 -3.24
N ASN A 150 11.61 1.44 -4.22
CA ASN A 150 12.60 0.51 -4.73
C ASN A 150 13.75 0.45 -3.74
N ILE A 151 13.95 -0.71 -3.12
CA ILE A 151 14.98 -0.95 -2.11
C ILE A 151 15.76 -2.21 -2.46
N ASN A 152 16.98 -2.31 -1.93
CA ASN A 152 17.69 -3.58 -1.85
C ASN A 152 17.42 -4.16 -0.46
N TYR A 153 16.60 -5.21 -0.39
CA TYR A 153 16.20 -5.85 0.87
C TYR A 153 16.96 -7.18 0.99
N TYR A 154 17.97 -7.22 1.85
CA TYR A 154 18.89 -8.36 2.01
C TYR A 154 19.51 -8.86 0.70
N GLY A 155 20.02 -7.95 -0.13
CA GLY A 155 20.64 -8.29 -1.40
C GLY A 155 19.64 -8.46 -2.55
N VAL A 156 18.33 -8.43 -2.28
CA VAL A 156 17.29 -8.64 -3.28
C VAL A 156 16.62 -7.33 -3.69
N ASP A 157 16.64 -7.04 -4.98
CA ASP A 157 15.94 -5.90 -5.54
C ASP A 157 14.42 -6.04 -5.38
N THR A 158 13.86 -5.16 -4.58
CA THR A 158 12.49 -5.27 -4.08
C THR A 158 11.73 -3.96 -4.30
N LEU A 159 10.49 -4.06 -4.79
CA LEU A 159 9.51 -3.00 -4.70
C LEU A 159 8.74 -3.19 -3.39
N ALA A 160 9.02 -2.32 -2.42
CA ALA A 160 8.31 -2.28 -1.15
C ALA A 160 7.15 -1.29 -1.22
N THR A 161 6.00 -1.71 -0.71
CA THR A 161 4.87 -0.84 -0.40
C THR A 161 4.57 -0.95 1.09
N LEU A 162 4.71 0.14 1.83
CA LEU A 162 4.32 0.19 3.23
C LEU A 162 2.95 0.86 3.34
N LEU A 163 1.97 0.11 3.84
CA LEU A 163 0.64 0.62 4.17
C LEU A 163 0.67 1.19 5.57
N ILE A 164 0.33 2.46 5.72
CA ILE A 164 0.35 3.14 7.01
C ILE A 164 -1.10 3.40 7.44
N ASP A 165 -1.42 2.93 8.65
CA ASP A 165 -2.76 3.03 9.22
C ASP A 165 -3.16 4.50 9.45
N ARG A 166 -4.39 4.84 9.06
CA ARG A 166 -5.03 6.12 9.30
C ARG A 166 -5.16 6.42 10.80
N ASP A 167 -5.32 5.39 11.62
CA ASP A 167 -5.58 5.52 13.06
C ASP A 167 -4.35 5.19 13.92
N ILE A 168 -3.16 5.22 13.32
CA ILE A 168 -1.87 4.92 13.96
C ILE A 168 -1.63 5.66 15.29
N GLN A 169 -2.07 6.92 15.41
CA GLN A 169 -1.92 7.70 16.65
C GLN A 169 -2.72 7.12 17.81
N LEU A 170 -3.95 6.71 17.53
CA LEU A 170 -4.85 6.19 18.55
C LEU A 170 -4.36 4.81 19.01
N ASN A 171 -3.95 3.99 18.03
CA ASN A 171 -3.82 2.56 18.21
C ASN A 171 -2.40 2.09 18.54
N CYS A 172 -1.35 2.84 18.19
CA CYS A 172 0.02 2.28 18.17
C CYS A 172 1.06 3.12 18.91
N ILE A 173 0.79 4.40 19.18
CA ILE A 173 1.78 5.33 19.72
C ILE A 173 1.66 5.46 21.24
N PHE A 174 2.76 5.27 21.95
CA PHE A 174 2.86 5.54 23.39
C PHE A 174 2.87 7.05 23.66
N SER A 175 2.28 7.45 24.79
CA SER A 175 2.51 8.80 25.30
C SER A 175 3.98 8.96 25.73
N PRO A 176 4.53 10.19 25.78
CA PRO A 176 5.86 10.43 26.33
C PRO A 176 6.06 9.81 27.72
N GLU A 177 5.07 9.96 28.61
CA GLU A 177 5.11 9.43 29.97
C GLU A 177 5.13 7.89 29.98
N ALA A 178 4.38 7.26 29.08
CA ALA A 178 4.39 5.80 28.93
C ALA A 178 5.78 5.30 28.47
N ARG A 179 6.42 5.98 27.51
CA ARG A 179 7.79 5.64 27.08
C ARG A 179 8.79 5.77 28.22
N GLU A 180 8.73 6.87 28.97
CA GLU A 180 9.61 7.08 30.12
C GLU A 180 9.43 6.00 31.17
N ARG A 181 8.18 5.61 31.48
CA ARG A 181 7.89 4.51 32.40
C ARG A 181 8.43 3.17 31.90
N ILE A 182 8.32 2.89 30.61
CA ILE A 182 8.89 1.67 30.00
C ILE A 182 10.41 1.69 30.13
N ARG A 183 11.08 2.78 29.72
CA ARG A 183 12.54 2.93 29.84
C ARG A 183 13.02 2.80 31.29
N TRP A 184 12.33 3.46 32.23
CA TRP A 184 12.61 3.32 33.65
C TRP A 184 12.47 1.86 34.11
N GLY A 185 11.40 1.18 33.68
CA GLY A 185 11.16 -0.23 33.98
C GLY A 185 12.25 -1.13 33.42
N ILE A 186 12.72 -0.89 32.20
CA ILE A 186 13.82 -1.63 31.57
C ILE A 186 15.09 -1.46 32.40
N ASN A 187 15.46 -0.23 32.73
CA ASN A 187 16.68 0.10 33.47
C ASN A 187 16.69 -0.47 34.90
N ARG A 188 15.51 -0.63 35.51
CA ARG A 188 15.33 -1.18 36.86
C ARG A 188 14.89 -2.63 36.89
N GLN A 189 14.79 -3.29 35.73
CA GLN A 189 14.31 -4.68 35.59
C GLN A 189 12.92 -4.92 36.21
N HIS A 190 12.03 -3.91 36.18
CA HIS A 190 10.65 -4.00 36.68
C HIS A 190 9.67 -4.45 35.57
N TRP A 191 9.77 -5.72 35.17
CA TRP A 191 9.01 -6.31 34.06
C TRP A 191 7.48 -6.29 34.28
N ASP A 192 7.03 -6.39 35.54
CA ASP A 192 5.62 -6.27 35.93
C ASP A 192 5.06 -4.87 35.59
N LYS A 193 5.85 -3.82 35.81
CA LYS A 193 5.47 -2.44 35.52
C LYS A 193 5.40 -2.18 34.04
N ILE A 194 6.36 -2.70 33.26
CA ILE A 194 6.32 -2.60 31.79
C ILE A 194 5.06 -3.31 31.27
N THR A 195 4.84 -4.55 31.69
CA THR A 195 3.66 -5.33 31.30
C THR A 195 2.37 -4.59 31.62
N LYS A 196 2.29 -3.93 32.79
CA LYS A 196 1.14 -3.10 33.17
C LYS A 196 0.95 -1.93 32.22
N VAL A 197 1.98 -1.12 31.93
CA VAL A 197 1.89 0.02 30.99
C VAL A 197 1.38 -0.43 29.62
N VAL A 198 1.90 -1.54 29.14
CA VAL A 198 1.55 -2.11 27.83
C VAL A 198 0.11 -2.61 27.82
N LYS A 199 -0.32 -3.35 28.85
CA LYS A 199 -1.72 -3.79 29.00
C LYS A 199 -2.69 -2.61 29.15
N ASP A 200 -2.32 -1.57 29.90
CA ASP A 200 -3.15 -0.37 30.09
C ASP A 200 -3.37 0.36 28.75
N LYS A 201 -2.37 0.38 27.86
CA LYS A 201 -2.46 1.06 26.55
C LYS A 201 -3.23 0.28 25.50
N PHE A 202 -2.98 -1.03 25.38
CA PHE A 202 -3.49 -1.83 24.26
C PHE A 202 -4.58 -2.83 24.66
N GLY A 203 -4.99 -2.81 25.93
CA GLY A 203 -5.77 -3.90 26.52
C GLY A 203 -4.97 -5.21 26.49
N GLY A 204 -5.53 -6.30 27.02
CA GLY A 204 -4.89 -7.63 26.95
C GLY A 204 -4.63 -8.16 25.53
N GLN A 205 -4.93 -7.41 24.48
CA GLN A 205 -4.84 -7.82 23.08
C GLN A 205 -3.41 -8.06 22.58
N ILE A 206 -2.41 -7.42 23.19
CA ILE A 206 -0.98 -7.65 22.85
C ILE A 206 -0.56 -9.10 23.03
N LEU A 207 -1.11 -9.80 24.04
CA LEU A 207 -0.76 -11.20 24.30
C LEU A 207 -1.42 -12.18 23.33
N SER A 208 -2.31 -11.70 22.44
CA SER A 208 -3.16 -12.57 21.61
C SER A 208 -2.78 -12.64 20.13
N ASN A 209 -1.57 -12.21 19.73
CA ASN A 209 -1.15 -12.07 18.31
C ASN A 209 -2.05 -11.14 17.47
N LYS A 210 -2.94 -10.37 18.10
CA LYS A 210 -3.86 -9.43 17.44
C LYS A 210 -3.35 -7.99 17.43
N PHE A 211 -2.07 -7.77 17.72
CA PHE A 211 -1.49 -6.44 17.59
C PHE A 211 -1.53 -6.04 16.11
N ALA A 212 -2.47 -5.17 15.77
CA ALA A 212 -2.59 -4.61 14.44
C ALA A 212 -1.34 -3.76 14.19
N MET A 213 -0.44 -4.26 13.34
CA MET A 213 0.81 -3.59 13.04
C MET A 213 0.51 -2.24 12.36
N PRO A 214 0.99 -1.11 12.90
CA PRO A 214 0.69 0.22 12.36
C PRO A 214 1.12 0.41 10.91
N ILE A 215 2.08 -0.41 10.48
CA ILE A 215 2.69 -0.40 9.18
C ILE A 215 2.66 -1.83 8.67
N VAL A 216 2.02 -2.04 7.52
CA VAL A 216 1.99 -3.35 6.86
C VAL A 216 2.93 -3.32 5.66
N PRO A 217 4.05 -4.04 5.70
CA PRO A 217 4.93 -4.15 4.56
C PRO A 217 4.38 -5.15 3.53
N ILE A 218 4.37 -4.75 2.27
CA ILE A 218 4.15 -5.63 1.13
C ILE A 218 5.41 -5.56 0.26
N LEU A 219 6.15 -6.66 0.24
CA LEU A 219 7.46 -6.76 -0.40
C LEU A 219 7.34 -7.61 -1.67
N HIS A 220 7.62 -6.99 -2.82
CA HIS A 220 7.59 -7.67 -4.11
C HIS A 220 9.00 -7.73 -4.70
N LYS A 221 9.54 -8.93 -4.87
CA LYS A 221 10.82 -9.11 -5.59
C LYS A 221 10.65 -8.67 -7.04
N LYS A 222 11.55 -7.83 -7.54
CA LYS A 222 11.44 -7.30 -8.91
C LYS A 222 11.56 -8.37 -9.98
N GLU A 223 12.36 -9.41 -9.73
CA GLU A 223 12.46 -10.56 -10.62
C GLU A 223 11.10 -11.22 -10.85
N GLU A 224 10.27 -11.34 -9.81
CA GLU A 224 8.93 -11.93 -9.91
C GLU A 224 7.94 -11.00 -10.62
N LEU A 225 8.05 -9.68 -10.39
CA LEU A 225 7.21 -8.67 -11.04
C LEU A 225 7.41 -8.61 -12.56
N ASN A 226 8.59 -8.99 -13.04
CA ASN A 226 8.92 -8.99 -14.46
C ASN A 226 8.44 -10.26 -15.19
N ILE A 227 7.90 -11.26 -14.48
CA ILE A 227 7.40 -12.48 -15.11
C ILE A 227 5.97 -12.26 -15.60
N GLY A 228 5.83 -11.86 -16.86
CA GLY A 228 4.53 -11.71 -17.53
C GLY A 228 3.87 -10.35 -17.27
N THR A 229 2.54 -10.33 -17.31
CA THR A 229 1.73 -9.15 -17.00
C THR A 229 1.50 -9.01 -15.49
N ILE A 230 1.18 -7.81 -15.04
CA ILE A 230 0.85 -7.56 -13.63
C ILE A 230 -0.39 -8.37 -13.21
N TRP A 231 -1.32 -8.59 -14.13
CA TRP A 231 -2.49 -9.45 -13.91
C TRP A 231 -2.10 -10.92 -13.66
N GLU A 232 -1.20 -11.47 -14.47
CA GLU A 232 -0.66 -12.83 -14.26
C GLU A 232 0.09 -12.93 -12.94
N TYR A 233 0.88 -11.92 -12.59
CA TYR A 233 1.54 -11.83 -11.30
C TYR A 233 0.54 -11.86 -10.13
N GLN A 234 -0.51 -11.03 -10.19
CA GLN A 234 -1.55 -10.97 -9.17
C GLN A 234 -2.27 -12.31 -9.00
N ASN A 235 -2.64 -12.97 -10.11
CA ASN A 235 -3.32 -14.27 -10.06
C ASN A 235 -2.43 -15.37 -9.46
N ARG A 236 -1.12 -15.36 -9.75
CA ARG A 236 -0.18 -16.31 -9.12
C ARG A 236 -0.09 -16.09 -7.62
N LYS A 237 0.05 -14.83 -7.18
CA LYS A 237 0.08 -14.51 -5.76
C LYS A 237 -1.24 -14.86 -5.08
N GLU A 238 -2.38 -14.61 -5.71
CA GLU A 238 -3.69 -15.00 -5.19
C GLU A 238 -3.76 -16.51 -4.91
N ALA A 239 -3.24 -17.35 -5.80
CA ALA A 239 -3.15 -18.80 -5.59
C ALA A 239 -2.28 -19.16 -4.36
N ASP A 240 -1.15 -18.48 -4.17
CA ASP A 240 -0.30 -18.66 -2.99
C ASP A 240 -1.01 -18.22 -1.70
N ILE A 241 -1.73 -17.10 -1.75
CA ILE A 241 -2.44 -16.49 -0.61
C ILE A 241 -3.64 -17.32 -0.17
N TYR A 242 -4.39 -17.92 -1.09
CA TYR A 242 -5.52 -18.79 -0.75
C TYR A 242 -5.10 -19.98 0.13
N LYS A 243 -3.85 -20.45 -0.02
CA LYS A 243 -3.27 -21.48 0.86
C LYS A 243 -3.23 -21.04 2.33
N TYR A 244 -3.15 -19.73 2.59
CA TYR A 244 -3.02 -19.14 3.92
C TYR A 244 -4.32 -18.51 4.47
N LYS A 245 -5.46 -18.68 3.78
CA LYS A 245 -6.79 -18.19 4.20
C LYS A 245 -6.96 -16.66 4.30
N PHE A 246 -6.09 -15.87 3.67
CA PHE A 246 -6.21 -14.41 3.64
C PHE A 246 -6.90 -13.91 2.37
N LYS A 247 -8.20 -14.22 2.20
CA LYS A 247 -8.95 -13.87 0.98
C LYS A 247 -8.89 -12.38 0.64
N ASP A 248 -8.88 -11.52 1.66
CA ASP A 248 -8.93 -10.07 1.46
C ASP A 248 -7.55 -9.43 1.21
N PHE A 249 -6.46 -10.19 1.37
CA PHE A 249 -5.13 -9.70 1.07
C PHE A 249 -4.97 -9.48 -0.45
N THR A 250 -5.56 -10.35 -1.27
CA THR A 250 -5.50 -10.22 -2.74
C THR A 250 -6.18 -8.95 -3.25
N SER A 251 -7.38 -8.62 -2.74
CA SER A 251 -8.09 -7.41 -3.16
C SER A 251 -7.32 -6.14 -2.77
N THR A 252 -6.64 -6.15 -1.62
CA THR A 252 -5.77 -5.06 -1.19
C THR A 252 -4.57 -4.91 -2.12
N VAL A 253 -3.82 -5.99 -2.37
CA VAL A 253 -2.67 -5.98 -3.29
C VAL A 253 -3.10 -5.50 -4.68
N SER A 254 -4.26 -5.97 -5.16
CA SER A 254 -4.82 -5.52 -6.43
C SER A 254 -5.06 -4.00 -6.43
N SER A 255 -5.72 -3.48 -5.40
CA SER A 255 -6.02 -2.05 -5.26
C SER A 255 -4.76 -1.19 -5.25
N ILE A 256 -3.71 -1.63 -4.55
CA ILE A 256 -2.40 -0.96 -4.49
C ILE A 256 -1.77 -0.87 -5.88
N PHE A 257 -1.75 -1.98 -6.63
CA PHE A 257 -1.22 -1.97 -7.99
C PHE A 257 -2.03 -1.08 -8.92
N HIS A 258 -3.37 -1.12 -8.84
CA HIS A 258 -4.22 -0.23 -9.66
C HIS A 258 -3.93 1.24 -9.38
N ILE A 259 -3.78 1.62 -8.11
CA ILE A 259 -3.41 2.97 -7.71
C ILE A 259 -2.01 3.33 -8.21
N LEU A 260 -1.02 2.46 -8.03
CA LEU A 260 0.36 2.69 -8.45
C LEU A 260 0.48 2.84 -9.97
N ILE A 261 -0.11 1.92 -10.73
CA ILE A 261 -0.10 1.92 -12.20
C ILE A 261 -0.86 3.14 -12.73
N GLY A 262 -2.07 3.38 -12.20
CA GLY A 262 -2.90 4.53 -12.55
C GLY A 262 -2.16 5.84 -12.33
N LEU A 263 -1.47 5.99 -11.19
CA LEU A 263 -0.63 7.15 -10.91
C LEU A 263 0.51 7.30 -11.93
N CYS A 264 1.23 6.22 -12.23
CA CYS A 264 2.35 6.28 -13.18
C CYS A 264 1.89 6.72 -14.57
N PHE A 265 0.82 6.11 -15.10
CA PHE A 265 0.28 6.51 -16.40
C PHE A 265 -0.31 7.91 -16.36
N TYR A 266 -1.00 8.28 -15.28
CA TYR A 266 -1.52 9.64 -15.14
C TYR A 266 -0.40 10.68 -15.27
N LEU A 267 0.70 10.51 -14.51
CA LEU A 267 1.84 11.42 -14.57
C LEU A 267 2.45 11.45 -15.98
N GLN A 268 2.66 10.30 -16.62
CA GLN A 268 3.24 10.22 -17.97
C GLN A 268 2.40 10.90 -19.05
N ASN A 269 1.08 11.05 -18.84
CA ASN A 269 0.18 11.72 -19.77
C ASN A 269 -0.02 13.21 -19.46
N LEU A 270 0.60 13.74 -18.39
CA LEU A 270 0.56 15.17 -18.12
C LEU A 270 1.33 15.96 -19.20
N PRO A 271 0.94 17.22 -19.47
CA PRO A 271 1.74 18.12 -20.30
C PRO A 271 3.22 18.13 -19.85
N PRO A 272 4.21 18.14 -20.76
CA PRO A 272 5.61 17.95 -20.41
C PRO A 272 6.12 18.87 -19.30
N LYS A 273 5.67 20.13 -19.26
CA LYS A 273 6.00 21.09 -18.21
C LYS A 273 5.49 20.64 -16.83
N ILE A 274 4.24 20.20 -16.74
CA ILE A 274 3.64 19.74 -15.48
C ILE A 274 4.28 18.42 -15.05
N TYR A 275 4.53 17.51 -15.99
CA TYR A 275 5.27 16.27 -15.71
C TYR A 275 6.66 16.57 -15.16
N GLN A 276 7.39 17.49 -15.78
CA GLN A 276 8.70 17.91 -15.29
C GLN A 276 8.59 18.48 -13.88
N GLU A 277 7.67 19.41 -13.61
CA GLU A 277 7.49 19.95 -12.25
C GLU A 277 7.16 18.86 -11.20
N ALA A 278 6.36 17.86 -11.58
CA ALA A 278 5.99 16.73 -10.72
C ALA A 278 7.15 15.75 -10.49
N THR A 279 8.03 15.56 -11.48
CA THR A 279 9.10 14.54 -11.47
C THR A 279 10.51 15.12 -11.31
N GLU A 280 10.66 16.44 -11.32
CA GLU A 280 11.95 17.08 -11.17
C GLU A 280 12.44 16.91 -9.73
N ARG A 281 13.65 16.35 -9.63
CA ARG A 281 14.39 16.32 -8.37
C ARG A 281 14.80 17.75 -8.05
N LYS A 282 14.11 18.38 -7.11
CA LYS A 282 14.60 19.61 -6.49
C LYS A 282 15.97 19.29 -5.90
N LYS A 283 17.03 19.94 -6.39
CA LYS A 283 18.36 19.77 -5.81
C LYS A 283 18.24 20.06 -4.31
N PRO A 284 18.72 19.16 -3.44
CA PRO A 284 18.81 19.44 -2.02
C PRO A 284 19.53 20.77 -1.86
N ARG A 285 18.95 21.72 -1.11
CA ARG A 285 19.68 22.94 -0.78
C ARG A 285 20.92 22.50 0.01
N LEU A 286 22.10 22.75 -0.56
CA LEU A 286 23.38 22.46 0.06
C LEU A 286 23.43 23.09 1.46
N ALA A 287 24.13 22.42 2.37
CA ALA A 287 24.09 22.51 3.84
C ALA A 287 24.38 23.88 4.50
N GLY A 288 24.31 25.01 3.78
CA GLY A 288 24.43 26.36 4.35
C GLY A 288 23.16 26.86 5.05
N SER A 289 21.99 26.35 4.67
CA SER A 289 20.76 26.47 5.49
C SER A 289 20.63 25.17 6.26
N GLY A 290 20.78 25.20 7.60
CA GLY A 290 20.76 24.00 8.43
C GLY A 290 19.60 23.03 8.13
N PRO A 291 19.70 21.77 8.58
CA PRO A 291 18.76 20.72 8.22
C PRO A 291 17.30 21.15 8.46
N LYS A 292 16.50 21.22 7.39
CA LYS A 292 15.05 21.40 7.49
C LYS A 292 14.47 20.18 8.21
N LYS A 293 14.05 20.37 9.46
CA LYS A 293 13.60 19.30 10.35
C LYS A 293 12.26 18.66 9.94
N LEU A 294 11.51 19.21 8.98
CA LEU A 294 10.19 18.70 8.58
C LEU A 294 9.87 19.09 7.13
N ILE A 295 9.07 18.25 6.43
CA ILE A 295 8.25 18.70 5.29
C ILE A 295 7.29 19.76 5.83
N SER A 296 7.72 21.01 5.71
CA SER A 296 6.96 22.18 6.12
C SER A 296 6.45 22.94 4.90
N GLU A 297 7.01 22.66 3.72
CA GLU A 297 6.69 23.34 2.48
C GLU A 297 5.64 22.56 1.70
N GLU A 298 4.48 23.17 1.52
CA GLU A 298 3.38 22.63 0.71
C GLU A 298 3.83 22.30 -0.73
N SER A 299 4.88 22.96 -1.24
CA SER A 299 5.48 22.69 -2.56
C SER A 299 6.16 21.31 -2.71
N GLU A 300 6.28 20.55 -1.62
CA GLU A 300 6.74 19.15 -1.62
C GLU A 300 5.56 18.17 -1.79
N ILE A 301 4.33 18.65 -1.60
CA ILE A 301 3.08 17.90 -1.80
C ILE A 301 2.53 18.26 -3.18
N PHE A 302 2.42 17.25 -4.03
CA PHE A 302 1.81 17.40 -5.33
C PHE A 302 0.34 16.95 -5.23
N ASN A 303 -0.57 17.92 -5.27
CA ASN A 303 -2.00 17.62 -5.33
C ASN A 303 -2.36 17.25 -6.76
N ILE A 304 -2.72 15.99 -6.97
CA ILE A 304 -3.20 15.54 -8.26
C ILE A 304 -4.68 15.87 -8.33
N SER A 305 -5.07 16.71 -9.27
CA SER A 305 -6.47 16.99 -9.56
C SER A 305 -6.72 16.82 -11.04
N SER A 306 -7.92 16.37 -11.38
CA SER A 306 -8.41 16.34 -12.75
C SER A 306 -9.49 17.40 -12.88
N GLU A 307 -9.31 18.34 -13.81
CA GLU A 307 -10.35 19.31 -14.20
C GLU A 307 -11.32 18.72 -15.24
N SER A 308 -11.07 17.49 -15.71
CA SER A 308 -11.95 16.84 -16.67
C SER A 308 -13.29 16.57 -16.02
N LEU A 309 -14.34 17.25 -16.52
CA LEU A 309 -15.71 16.91 -16.20
C LEU A 309 -15.96 15.47 -16.64
N LEU A 310 -16.24 14.61 -15.67
CA LEU A 310 -16.62 13.23 -15.94
C LEU A 310 -17.95 13.24 -16.68
N SER A 311 -18.04 12.48 -17.77
CA SER A 311 -19.30 12.22 -18.45
C SER A 311 -20.31 11.57 -17.51
N ARG A 312 -21.60 11.62 -17.82
CA ARG A 312 -22.63 11.01 -16.98
C ARG A 312 -22.42 9.49 -16.89
N GLU A 313 -21.96 8.87 -17.96
CA GLU A 313 -21.64 7.45 -18.04
C GLU A 313 -20.48 7.09 -17.09
N GLU A 314 -19.41 7.89 -17.07
CA GLU A 314 -18.29 7.70 -16.14
C GLU A 314 -18.72 7.91 -14.70
N GLN A 315 -19.54 8.92 -14.43
CA GLN A 315 -20.11 9.14 -13.09
C GLN A 315 -20.94 7.93 -12.65
N LEU A 316 -21.82 7.41 -13.51
CA LEU A 316 -22.63 6.22 -13.21
C LEU A 316 -21.76 5.00 -12.92
N VAL A 317 -20.68 4.79 -13.68
CA VAL A 317 -19.73 3.70 -13.40
C VAL A 317 -19.10 3.88 -12.00
N LEU A 318 -18.68 5.10 -11.65
CA LEU A 318 -18.10 5.39 -10.33
C LEU A 318 -19.10 5.27 -9.18
N GLU A 319 -20.35 5.70 -9.40
CA GLU A 319 -21.48 5.51 -8.48
C GLU A 319 -21.76 4.00 -8.25
N PHE A 320 -21.70 3.20 -9.31
CA PHE A 320 -21.85 1.73 -9.23
C PHE A 320 -20.75 1.05 -8.41
N PHE A 321 -19.53 1.58 -8.41
CA PHE A 321 -18.45 1.06 -7.55
C PHE A 321 -18.70 1.36 -6.08
N ASP A 322 -19.37 2.47 -5.74
CA ASP A 322 -19.72 2.83 -4.36
C ASP A 322 -20.85 1.96 -3.79
N GLU A 323 -21.79 1.51 -4.62
CA GLU A 323 -22.88 0.63 -4.16
C GLU A 323 -22.47 -0.85 -4.07
N LYS A 324 -21.43 -1.27 -4.81
CA LYS A 324 -20.98 -2.68 -4.87
C LYS A 324 -20.19 -3.18 -3.65
N GLU A 325 -19.88 -2.32 -2.67
CA GLU A 325 -19.47 -2.81 -1.34
C GLU A 325 -20.62 -3.55 -0.60
N LYS A 326 -21.86 -3.56 -1.14
CA LYS A 326 -23.00 -4.24 -0.49
C LYS A 326 -23.69 -5.37 -1.27
N THR A 327 -23.44 -5.60 -2.56
CA THR A 327 -24.16 -6.69 -3.28
C THR A 327 -23.38 -7.34 -4.41
N ASP A 328 -23.56 -8.66 -4.53
CA ASP A 328 -23.09 -9.56 -5.58
C ASP A 328 -22.94 -8.88 -6.96
N ALA A 329 -21.75 -9.01 -7.55
CA ALA A 329 -21.37 -8.36 -8.79
C ALA A 329 -22.30 -8.72 -9.97
N LYS A 330 -23.38 -7.96 -10.15
CA LYS A 330 -24.20 -8.02 -11.36
C LYS A 330 -23.40 -7.47 -12.54
N VAL A 331 -23.41 -8.23 -13.63
CA VAL A 331 -22.77 -7.88 -14.91
C VAL A 331 -23.49 -6.69 -15.53
N SER A 332 -22.75 -5.65 -15.93
CA SER A 332 -23.33 -4.46 -16.56
C SER A 332 -23.99 -4.80 -17.91
N PRO A 333 -25.02 -4.04 -18.35
CA PRO A 333 -25.61 -4.21 -19.66
C PRO A 333 -24.55 -4.00 -20.75
N HIS A 334 -24.43 -4.94 -21.67
CA HIS A 334 -23.51 -4.83 -22.79
C HIS A 334 -24.03 -5.59 -23.99
N PHE A 335 -23.60 -5.16 -25.18
CA PHE A 335 -23.89 -5.85 -26.42
C PHE A 335 -22.98 -7.07 -26.57
N ARG A 336 -23.58 -8.21 -26.86
CA ARG A 336 -22.87 -9.44 -27.20
C ARG A 336 -23.07 -9.71 -28.68
N THR A 337 -21.97 -9.77 -29.43
CA THR A 337 -21.97 -10.16 -30.84
C THR A 337 -22.49 -11.58 -31.00
N GLY A 338 -23.17 -11.83 -32.13
CA GLY A 338 -23.63 -13.18 -32.46
C GLY A 338 -22.45 -14.11 -32.71
N TYR A 339 -22.58 -15.37 -32.31
CA TYR A 339 -21.53 -16.37 -32.49
C TYR A 339 -22.11 -17.77 -32.63
N TRP A 340 -21.41 -18.63 -33.36
CA TRP A 340 -21.73 -20.05 -33.43
C TRP A 340 -21.25 -20.77 -32.17
N ARG A 341 -22.09 -21.62 -31.59
CA ARG A 341 -21.75 -22.49 -30.45
C ARG A 341 -22.16 -23.94 -30.72
N ARG A 342 -21.61 -24.84 -29.90
CA ARG A 342 -22.00 -26.26 -29.88
C ARG A 342 -23.39 -26.44 -29.25
N PRO A 343 -24.11 -27.51 -29.58
CA PRO A 343 -25.36 -27.87 -28.92
C PRO A 343 -25.24 -27.93 -27.38
N PRO A 344 -26.28 -27.53 -26.62
CA PRO A 344 -26.29 -27.70 -25.17
C PRO A 344 -25.95 -29.14 -24.76
N GLY A 345 -25.19 -29.30 -23.68
CA GLY A 345 -24.71 -30.61 -23.22
C GLY A 345 -23.45 -31.13 -23.91
N THR A 346 -23.05 -30.56 -25.05
CA THR A 346 -21.85 -31.00 -25.82
C THR A 346 -20.63 -30.08 -25.66
N GLY A 347 -20.64 -29.21 -24.65
CA GLY A 347 -19.57 -28.21 -24.44
C GLY A 347 -18.19 -28.81 -24.19
N HIS A 348 -18.13 -30.04 -23.67
CA HIS A 348 -16.91 -30.75 -23.32
C HIS A 348 -16.25 -31.47 -24.50
N ASP A 349 -16.96 -31.64 -25.62
CA ASP A 349 -16.44 -32.31 -26.80
C ASP A 349 -15.82 -31.28 -27.77
N PRO A 350 -14.50 -31.28 -27.98
CA PRO A 350 -13.84 -30.37 -28.88
C PRO A 350 -14.14 -30.66 -30.37
N GLU A 351 -14.44 -31.91 -30.74
CA GLU A 351 -14.68 -32.34 -32.12
C GLU A 351 -16.11 -32.00 -32.60
N GLN A 352 -17.05 -31.82 -31.66
CA GLN A 352 -18.41 -31.44 -31.99
C GLN A 352 -18.46 -30.08 -32.71
N MET A 353 -19.08 -30.06 -33.89
CA MET A 353 -19.23 -28.82 -34.68
C MET A 353 -20.14 -27.80 -34.00
N LYS A 354 -19.81 -26.51 -34.19
CA LYS A 354 -20.61 -25.37 -33.71
C LYS A 354 -21.80 -25.13 -34.65
N THR A 355 -22.89 -25.85 -34.43
CA THR A 355 -24.07 -25.84 -35.32
C THR A 355 -25.19 -24.90 -34.87
N ILE A 356 -25.07 -24.24 -33.71
CA ILE A 356 -26.12 -23.35 -33.20
C ILE A 356 -25.65 -21.90 -33.27
N TRP A 357 -26.34 -21.09 -34.07
CA TRP A 357 -26.14 -19.65 -34.08
C TRP A 357 -26.80 -19.02 -32.85
N VAL A 358 -26.01 -18.33 -32.03
CA VAL A 358 -26.52 -17.46 -30.98
C VAL A 358 -26.68 -16.08 -31.61
N LYS A 359 -27.93 -15.60 -31.71
CA LYS A 359 -28.22 -14.25 -32.20
C LYS A 359 -27.51 -13.20 -31.32
N PRO A 360 -27.02 -12.09 -31.90
CA PRO A 360 -26.53 -10.96 -31.11
C PRO A 360 -27.61 -10.50 -30.13
N THR A 361 -27.21 -10.16 -28.90
CA THR A 361 -28.17 -9.81 -27.85
C THR A 361 -27.58 -8.82 -26.86
N ILE A 362 -28.44 -8.08 -26.17
CA ILE A 362 -28.04 -7.19 -25.07
C ILE A 362 -28.21 -7.97 -23.77
N VAL A 363 -27.09 -8.31 -23.12
CA VAL A 363 -27.10 -8.98 -21.81
C VAL A 363 -27.63 -7.99 -20.78
N ASN A 364 -28.53 -8.43 -19.89
CA ASN A 364 -29.16 -7.60 -18.86
C ASN A 364 -29.91 -6.36 -19.37
N ALA A 365 -30.55 -6.47 -20.54
CA ALA A 365 -31.31 -5.38 -21.18
C ALA A 365 -32.33 -4.68 -20.25
N LYS A 366 -32.87 -5.39 -19.25
CA LYS A 366 -33.81 -4.84 -18.24
C LYS A 366 -33.24 -3.72 -17.36
N LEU A 367 -31.92 -3.55 -17.30
CA LEU A 367 -31.27 -2.50 -16.51
C LEU A 367 -31.09 -1.20 -17.31
N ILE A 368 -31.45 -1.19 -18.60
CA ILE A 368 -31.45 0.01 -19.44
C ILE A 368 -32.80 0.70 -19.21
N LEU A 369 -32.82 1.70 -18.31
CA LEU A 369 -34.03 2.34 -17.78
C LEU A 369 -34.76 3.26 -18.79
N GLU A 370 -34.12 3.62 -19.90
CA GLU A 370 -34.72 4.45 -20.95
C GLU A 370 -34.57 3.77 -22.31
N GLY A 371 -35.66 3.74 -23.08
CA GLY A 371 -35.88 2.84 -24.20
C GLY A 371 -34.67 2.57 -25.09
N ILE A 372 -34.45 1.27 -25.37
CA ILE A 372 -33.45 0.78 -26.33
C ILE A 372 -33.56 1.62 -27.62
N PRO A 373 -32.46 2.25 -28.09
CA PRO A 373 -32.46 3.05 -29.31
C PRO A 373 -33.18 2.31 -30.43
N ARG A 374 -34.07 2.99 -31.18
CA ARG A 374 -34.93 2.32 -32.19
C ARG A 374 -34.13 1.47 -33.21
N ALA A 375 -32.87 1.82 -33.46
CA ALA A 375 -31.96 1.05 -34.32
C ALA A 375 -31.60 -0.34 -33.79
N SER A 376 -31.60 -0.58 -32.47
CA SER A 376 -31.27 -1.87 -31.86
C SER A 376 -32.44 -2.85 -31.79
N LYS A 377 -33.69 -2.39 -32.04
CA LYS A 377 -34.86 -3.30 -32.14
C LYS A 377 -34.77 -4.21 -33.36
N ASN A 378 -34.14 -3.77 -34.45
CA ASN A 378 -33.98 -4.55 -35.69
C ASN A 378 -32.93 -5.67 -35.58
N ILE A 379 -32.15 -5.71 -34.49
CA ILE A 379 -31.17 -6.79 -34.22
C ILE A 379 -31.84 -7.93 -33.42
N LEU A 380 -33.00 -7.66 -32.80
CA LEU A 380 -33.67 -8.58 -31.87
C LEU A 380 -34.89 -9.31 -32.45
N THR A 381 -35.40 -8.88 -33.61
CA THR A 381 -36.32 -9.64 -34.49
C THR A 381 -35.49 -10.44 -35.49
#